data_AF-A0A3D1A8A2-F1
#
_entry.id   AF-A0A3D1A8A2-F1
#
_cell.length_a   1.000
_cell.length_b   1.000
_cell.length_c   1.000
_cell.angle_alpha   90.00
_cell.angle_beta   90.00
_cell.angle_gamma   90.00
#
_symmetry.space_group_name_H-M   'P 1'
#
loop_
_entity.id
_entity.type
_entity.pdbx_description
1 polymer ?
#
loop_
_entity_poly.entity_id
_entity_poly.type
_entity_poly.pdbx_seq_one_letter_code
_entity_poly.pdbx_strand_id
1 'polypeptide(L)'
;MESKDIDRHLNELWKKVAGNDYVPDASPLPHDVRQSNMETMRFLRDNFSKAEGEWKSLLAGKDAQLRDLGAQLEETKAHLSEIKQHYQEAREKSLNEELSTALNLEESKKLLDAQKKNHAREIALLKELLERTKTEMISLQSRIDALRAERDEWHNKFTGLSVQTADLADAKAGLEAKLGDSKEAVEKTLSELLSERKNRRDDAAKMKDLEGQVKDLTGRLDAAKANWDAERTQWRELWDRERSVWETHRQEFAVWEERLRSEREAWTMKMREQESKGVENAAGLANVLKESSQWSEKVTQVLKLYALKGVELPSVFVSASPDQKFIGARKSVTRALALGLAGLMLLSVAGWQFYSYRAKAHYKLLSSVPLDLANPSGLAVTSEGLWVADWNKGLALKDIKDYSTLRVLPAPAGTPLRPGALTASDGGLWTLDMAQLRYARQNSKDGSLAEAVKTPGPAPQGAAWDGYSLWAFDASSGLLYKYGLDPASGAAATYTLDGVKTLACMQWFDGQLWVLDGKNVLRRYALEEKGFDLVSSQPFGKGRASSFWAGGGSLWTIEKAGELAGGYELKKYSLKLYK
;
A
#
# COMPACT_ATOMS: atom_id res chain seq x y z
N MET A 1 94.35 108.70 -25.23
CA MET A 1 95.29 109.74 -25.70
C MET A 1 95.13 110.92 -24.78
N GLU A 2 96.19 111.33 -24.10
CA GLU A 2 96.18 112.55 -23.29
C GLU A 2 96.42 113.76 -24.20
N SER A 3 95.99 114.97 -23.80
CA SER A 3 96.17 116.16 -24.65
C SER A 3 97.65 116.42 -25.00
N LYS A 4 98.55 116.09 -24.06
CA LYS A 4 100.01 116.20 -24.20
C LYS A 4 100.57 115.49 -25.44
N ASP A 5 99.96 114.37 -25.86
CA ASP A 5 100.40 113.62 -27.04
C ASP A 5 100.07 114.39 -28.34
N ILE A 6 98.91 115.05 -28.34
CA ILE A 6 98.41 115.88 -29.44
C ILE A 6 99.22 117.18 -29.53
N ASP A 7 99.43 117.86 -28.40
CA ASP A 7 100.23 119.08 -28.32
C ASP A 7 101.68 118.85 -28.81
N ARG A 8 102.25 117.69 -28.48
CA ARG A 8 103.59 117.27 -28.94
C ARG A 8 103.64 117.08 -30.45
N HIS A 9 102.70 116.34 -31.03
CA HIS A 9 102.61 116.14 -32.49
C HIS A 9 102.38 117.46 -33.24
N LEU A 10 101.56 118.37 -32.68
CA LEU A 10 101.32 119.70 -33.25
C LEU A 10 102.58 120.57 -33.25
N ASN A 11 103.36 120.56 -32.16
CA ASN A 11 104.61 121.32 -32.09
C ASN A 11 105.69 120.73 -33.02
N GLU A 12 105.80 119.40 -33.13
CA GLU A 12 106.69 118.74 -34.11
C GLU A 12 106.33 119.05 -35.57
N LEU A 13 105.04 119.25 -35.89
CA LEU A 13 104.59 119.70 -37.20
C LEU A 13 104.86 121.20 -37.42
N TRP A 14 104.59 122.06 -36.44
CA TRP A 14 104.89 123.49 -36.52
C TRP A 14 106.37 123.76 -36.73
N LYS A 15 107.24 123.07 -35.99
CA LYS A 15 108.70 123.21 -36.09
C LYS A 15 109.25 122.78 -37.45
N LYS A 16 108.57 121.87 -38.16
CA LYS A 16 108.87 121.48 -39.56
C LYS A 16 108.42 122.50 -40.61
N VAL A 17 107.48 123.39 -40.29
CA VAL A 17 106.89 124.36 -41.25
C VAL A 17 107.42 125.78 -41.05
N ALA A 18 107.66 126.21 -39.81
CA ALA A 18 108.02 127.59 -39.47
C ALA A 18 109.41 127.76 -38.80
N GLY A 19 110.13 126.67 -38.52
CA GLY A 19 111.50 126.69 -37.98
C GLY A 19 111.65 127.09 -36.50
N ASN A 20 110.66 127.77 -35.91
CA ASN A 20 110.61 128.13 -34.49
C ASN A 20 109.56 127.30 -33.72
N ASP A 21 109.66 127.30 -32.39
CA ASP A 21 108.67 126.66 -31.50
C ASP A 21 107.33 127.41 -31.48
N TYR A 22 106.23 126.65 -31.35
CA TYR A 22 104.87 127.19 -31.38
C TYR A 22 104.53 127.98 -30.11
N VAL A 23 104.26 129.28 -30.26
CA VAL A 23 103.72 130.17 -29.21
C VAL A 23 102.26 130.50 -29.55
N PRO A 24 101.27 130.10 -28.73
CA PRO A 24 99.88 130.47 -28.96
C PRO A 24 99.66 131.96 -28.66
N ASP A 25 99.47 132.78 -29.69
CA ASP A 25 99.20 134.21 -29.54
C ASP A 25 97.76 134.45 -29.03
N ALA A 26 97.64 134.80 -27.75
CA ALA A 26 96.39 134.98 -27.04
C ALA A 26 95.75 136.36 -27.28
N SER A 27 95.57 136.74 -28.55
CA SER A 27 94.88 137.98 -28.95
C SER A 27 93.46 138.07 -28.34
N PRO A 28 93.18 139.07 -27.47
CA PRO A 28 91.94 139.10 -26.69
C PRO A 28 90.75 139.62 -27.50
N LEU A 29 89.98 138.73 -28.12
CA LEU A 29 88.72 139.08 -28.78
C LEU A 29 87.70 139.67 -27.77
N PRO A 30 86.85 140.64 -28.19
CA PRO A 30 85.89 141.33 -27.32
C PRO A 30 84.95 140.40 -26.55
N HIS A 31 84.44 140.92 -25.43
CA HIS A 31 83.66 140.17 -24.45
C HIS A 31 82.43 139.46 -25.04
N ASP A 32 81.68 140.14 -25.91
CA ASP A 32 80.35 139.74 -26.34
C ASP A 32 80.36 138.48 -27.24
N VAL A 33 81.45 138.25 -27.98
CA VAL A 33 81.64 137.06 -28.84
C VAL A 33 81.90 135.78 -28.01
N ARG A 34 82.27 135.92 -26.72
CA ARG A 34 82.57 134.77 -25.85
C ARG A 34 81.30 134.09 -25.33
N GLN A 35 80.20 134.83 -25.18
CA GLN A 35 78.95 134.28 -24.64
C GLN A 35 78.27 133.36 -25.65
N SER A 36 78.05 133.83 -26.88
CA SER A 36 77.42 133.05 -27.96
C SER A 36 78.19 131.76 -28.31
N ASN A 37 79.53 131.82 -28.36
CA ASN A 37 80.35 130.63 -28.61
C ASN A 37 80.41 129.64 -27.43
N MET A 38 80.20 130.09 -26.18
CA MET A 38 79.98 129.15 -25.08
C MET A 38 78.59 128.51 -25.13
N GLU A 39 77.56 129.25 -25.57
CA GLU A 39 76.19 128.75 -25.66
C GLU A 39 76.03 127.70 -26.76
N THR A 40 76.61 127.90 -27.95
CA THR A 40 76.62 126.87 -29.01
C THR A 40 77.38 125.61 -28.59
N MET A 41 78.54 125.75 -27.93
CA MET A 41 79.30 124.61 -27.41
C MET A 41 78.57 123.87 -26.28
N ARG A 42 77.82 124.57 -25.43
CA ARG A 42 76.93 123.95 -24.43
C ARG A 42 75.79 123.19 -25.11
N PHE A 43 75.08 123.82 -26.05
CA PHE A 43 73.98 123.18 -26.79
C PHE A 43 74.43 121.89 -27.51
N LEU A 44 75.59 121.92 -28.19
CA LEU A 44 76.17 120.73 -28.82
C LEU A 44 76.52 119.65 -27.79
N ARG A 45 77.21 120.02 -26.69
CA ARG A 45 77.55 119.08 -25.60
C ARG A 45 76.31 118.44 -25.00
N ASP A 46 75.28 119.23 -24.72
CA ASP A 46 74.03 118.75 -24.12
C ASP A 46 73.31 117.79 -25.06
N ASN A 47 73.25 118.08 -26.37
CA ASN A 47 72.66 117.19 -27.37
C ASN A 47 73.48 115.89 -27.56
N PHE A 48 74.82 115.95 -27.56
CA PHE A 48 75.64 114.74 -27.55
C PHE A 48 75.43 113.91 -26.28
N SER A 49 75.28 114.54 -25.10
CA SER A 49 75.03 113.82 -23.84
C SER A 49 73.64 113.18 -23.79
N LYS A 50 72.62 113.81 -24.40
CA LYS A 50 71.28 113.22 -24.58
C LYS A 50 71.34 112.01 -25.50
N ALA A 51 71.96 112.15 -26.67
CA ALA A 51 72.15 111.04 -27.60
C ALA A 51 72.93 109.88 -26.97
N GLU A 52 74.02 110.17 -26.24
CA GLU A 52 74.78 109.14 -25.49
C GLU A 52 73.92 108.45 -24.42
N GLY A 53 73.05 109.19 -23.73
CA GLY A 53 72.06 108.65 -22.80
C GLY A 53 71.02 107.76 -23.47
N GLU A 54 70.49 108.19 -24.62
CA GLU A 54 69.55 107.43 -25.44
C GLU A 54 70.19 106.13 -25.94
N TRP A 55 71.41 106.17 -26.51
CA TRP A 55 72.16 104.99 -26.93
C TRP A 55 72.44 104.03 -25.77
N LYS A 56 72.81 104.54 -24.58
CA LYS A 56 72.99 103.70 -23.38
C LYS A 56 71.68 103.07 -22.91
N SER A 57 70.55 103.78 -22.98
CA SER A 57 69.23 103.24 -22.63
C SER A 57 68.77 102.16 -23.61
N LEU A 58 69.03 102.35 -24.92
CA LEU A 58 68.73 101.37 -25.97
C LEU A 58 69.62 100.13 -25.83
N LEU A 59 70.91 100.29 -25.53
CA LEU A 59 71.83 99.19 -25.27
C LEU A 59 71.39 98.39 -24.04
N ALA A 60 71.13 99.05 -22.90
CA ALA A 60 70.65 98.40 -21.70
C ALA A 60 69.30 97.68 -21.91
N GLY A 61 68.40 98.26 -22.70
CA GLY A 61 67.14 97.63 -23.12
C GLY A 61 67.35 96.41 -24.02
N LYS A 62 68.35 96.43 -24.91
CA LYS A 62 68.72 95.27 -25.74
C LYS A 62 69.42 94.18 -24.93
N ASP A 63 70.29 94.53 -24.00
CA ASP A 63 70.91 93.56 -23.08
C ASP A 63 69.88 92.92 -22.14
N ALA A 64 68.82 93.64 -21.78
CA ALA A 64 67.69 93.08 -21.04
C ALA A 64 66.87 92.12 -21.92
N GLN A 65 66.55 92.49 -23.16
CA GLN A 65 65.86 91.61 -24.13
C GLN A 65 66.67 90.34 -24.44
N LEU A 66 68.00 90.43 -24.56
CA LEU A 66 68.88 89.27 -24.77
C LEU A 66 68.93 88.35 -23.54
N ARG A 67 68.85 88.90 -22.32
CA ARG A 67 68.76 88.11 -21.09
C ARG A 67 67.41 87.41 -20.94
N ASP A 68 66.31 88.09 -21.26
CA ASP A 68 64.96 87.53 -21.25
C ASP A 68 64.80 86.40 -22.28
N LEU A 69 65.20 86.64 -23.53
CA LEU A 69 65.24 85.60 -24.58
C LEU A 69 66.17 84.44 -24.21
N GLY A 70 67.30 84.72 -23.53
CA GLY A 70 68.19 83.68 -23.00
C GLY A 70 67.52 82.81 -21.93
N ALA A 71 66.78 83.42 -21.00
CA ALA A 71 66.03 82.69 -19.98
C ALA A 71 64.93 81.81 -20.59
N GLN A 72 64.13 82.35 -21.53
CA GLN A 72 63.11 81.61 -22.28
C GLN A 72 63.70 80.45 -23.09
N LEU A 73 64.93 80.61 -23.60
CA LEU A 73 65.63 79.55 -24.34
C LEU A 73 66.12 78.42 -23.42
N GLU A 74 66.60 78.71 -22.20
CA GLU A 74 66.92 77.67 -21.21
C GLU A 74 65.66 77.02 -20.61
N GLU A 75 64.57 77.77 -20.40
CA GLU A 75 63.27 77.23 -19.96
C GLU A 75 62.66 76.27 -20.99
N THR A 76 62.66 76.65 -22.28
CA THR A 76 62.20 75.76 -23.36
C THR A 76 63.12 74.54 -23.55
N LYS A 77 64.44 74.66 -23.31
CA LYS A 77 65.34 73.49 -23.22
C LYS A 77 64.99 72.58 -22.06
N ALA A 78 64.69 73.13 -20.87
CA ALA A 78 64.31 72.37 -19.69
C ALA A 78 63.03 71.55 -19.99
N HIS A 79 61.97 72.20 -20.48
CA HIS A 79 60.74 71.51 -20.89
C HIS A 79 60.97 70.47 -21.99
N LEU A 80 61.84 70.74 -22.98
CA LEU A 80 62.22 69.73 -23.98
C LEU A 80 63.03 68.56 -23.40
N SER A 81 63.65 68.70 -22.23
CA SER A 81 64.29 67.59 -21.50
C SER A 81 63.28 66.81 -20.66
N GLU A 82 62.36 67.49 -19.97
CA GLU A 82 61.26 66.89 -19.20
C GLU A 82 60.35 66.05 -20.10
N ILE A 83 59.94 66.60 -21.26
CA ILE A 83 59.10 65.90 -22.25
C ILE A 83 59.83 64.65 -22.80
N LYS A 84 61.15 64.71 -23.01
CA LYS A 84 61.95 63.54 -23.43
C LYS A 84 62.01 62.47 -22.34
N GLN A 85 62.21 62.87 -21.09
CA GLN A 85 62.22 61.94 -19.95
C GLN A 85 60.84 61.29 -19.80
N HIS A 86 59.75 62.05 -19.79
CA HIS A 86 58.39 61.48 -19.70
C HIS A 86 58.05 60.57 -20.89
N TYR A 87 58.53 60.86 -22.10
CA TYR A 87 58.37 59.96 -23.24
C TYR A 87 59.16 58.65 -23.07
N GLN A 88 60.38 58.71 -22.51
CA GLN A 88 61.16 57.52 -22.18
C GLN A 88 60.47 56.69 -21.08
N GLU A 89 60.07 57.31 -19.96
CA GLU A 89 59.34 56.67 -18.88
C GLU A 89 58.02 56.03 -19.35
N ALA A 90 57.26 56.72 -20.21
CA ALA A 90 56.01 56.19 -20.76
C ALA A 90 56.26 54.99 -21.67
N ARG A 91 57.33 55.04 -22.49
CA ARG A 91 57.74 53.93 -23.36
C ARG A 91 58.21 52.72 -22.54
N GLU A 92 58.97 52.93 -21.48
CA GLU A 92 59.41 51.86 -20.57
C GLU A 92 58.25 51.23 -19.81
N LYS A 93 57.29 52.04 -19.33
CA LYS A 93 56.04 51.54 -18.72
C LYS A 93 55.26 50.68 -19.71
N SER A 94 55.02 51.18 -20.93
CA SER A 94 54.34 50.42 -22.00
C SER A 94 55.05 49.10 -22.34
N LEU A 95 56.37 49.10 -22.44
CA LEU A 95 57.15 47.89 -22.75
C LEU A 95 57.12 46.87 -21.60
N ASN A 96 57.15 47.33 -20.34
CA ASN A 96 56.99 46.47 -19.18
C ASN A 96 55.57 45.89 -19.06
N GLU A 97 54.54 46.67 -19.42
CA GLU A 97 53.15 46.20 -19.49
C GLU A 97 52.97 45.14 -20.60
N GLU A 98 53.51 45.37 -21.81
CA GLU A 98 53.55 44.39 -22.90
C GLU A 98 54.30 43.11 -22.51
N LEU A 99 55.47 43.22 -21.85
CA LEU A 99 56.23 42.07 -21.37
C LEU A 99 55.47 41.28 -20.30
N SER A 100 54.86 41.96 -19.33
CA SER A 100 54.09 41.29 -18.26
C SER A 100 52.84 40.58 -18.81
N THR A 101 52.14 41.18 -19.77
CA THR A 101 50.98 40.57 -20.43
C THR A 101 51.39 39.40 -21.32
N ALA A 102 52.53 39.48 -22.02
CA ALA A 102 53.08 38.35 -22.77
C ALA A 102 53.43 37.14 -21.86
N LEU A 103 54.04 37.38 -20.69
CA LEU A 103 54.34 36.34 -19.71
C LEU A 103 53.06 35.70 -19.15
N ASN A 104 52.07 36.51 -18.74
CA ASN A 104 50.76 36.02 -18.30
C ASN A 104 50.03 35.19 -19.38
N LEU A 105 50.20 35.55 -20.65
CA LEU A 105 49.67 34.78 -21.80
C LEU A 105 50.44 33.48 -22.05
N GLU A 106 51.72 33.39 -21.68
CA GLU A 106 52.48 32.13 -21.75
C GLU A 106 52.13 31.19 -20.59
N GLU A 107 51.99 31.72 -19.37
CA GLU A 107 51.56 30.94 -18.20
C GLU A 107 50.14 30.38 -18.34
N SER A 108 49.19 31.21 -18.80
CA SER A 108 47.82 30.74 -19.07
C SER A 108 47.76 29.67 -20.17
N LYS A 109 48.61 29.75 -21.21
CA LYS A 109 48.78 28.65 -22.19
C LYS A 109 49.30 27.37 -21.55
N LYS A 110 50.34 27.45 -20.71
CA LYS A 110 50.90 26.30 -19.96
C LYS A 110 49.85 25.64 -19.07
N LEU A 111 49.02 26.44 -18.37
CA LEU A 111 47.92 25.96 -17.54
C LEU A 111 46.82 25.29 -18.38
N LEU A 112 46.41 25.88 -19.50
CA LEU A 112 45.43 25.29 -20.42
C LEU A 112 45.91 23.96 -21.01
N ASP A 113 47.19 23.84 -21.38
CA ASP A 113 47.74 22.59 -21.90
C ASP A 113 47.95 21.52 -20.80
N ALA A 114 48.16 21.92 -19.55
CA ALA A 114 48.11 21.02 -18.41
C ALA A 114 46.68 20.51 -18.15
N GLN A 115 45.67 21.38 -18.21
CA GLN A 115 44.25 21.01 -18.11
C GLN A 115 43.83 20.04 -19.23
N LYS A 116 44.17 20.32 -20.49
CA LYS A 116 43.92 19.40 -21.62
C LYS A 116 44.53 18.01 -21.39
N LYS A 117 45.75 17.95 -20.87
CA LYS A 117 46.44 16.68 -20.54
C LYS A 117 45.75 15.93 -19.39
N ASN A 118 45.20 16.63 -18.40
CA ASN A 118 44.43 16.00 -17.33
C ASN A 118 43.07 15.50 -17.82
N HIS A 119 42.31 16.30 -18.58
CA HIS A 119 41.05 15.86 -19.18
C HIS A 119 41.24 14.68 -20.14
N ALA A 120 42.34 14.61 -20.89
CA ALA A 120 42.68 13.45 -21.72
C ALA A 120 42.90 12.17 -20.88
N ARG A 121 43.50 12.28 -19.69
CA ARG A 121 43.67 11.16 -18.74
C ARG A 121 42.33 10.75 -18.10
N GLU A 122 41.52 11.73 -17.69
CA GLU A 122 40.18 11.51 -17.14
C GLU A 122 39.29 10.76 -18.15
N ILE A 123 39.28 11.19 -19.42
CA ILE A 123 38.55 10.52 -20.50
C ILE A 123 39.06 9.09 -20.75
N ALA A 124 40.37 8.84 -20.61
CA ALA A 124 40.94 7.49 -20.74
C ALA A 124 40.48 6.58 -19.59
N LEU A 125 40.57 7.05 -18.34
CA LEU A 125 40.12 6.31 -17.16
C LEU A 125 38.60 6.03 -17.18
N LEU A 126 37.80 7.00 -17.61
CA LEU A 126 36.35 6.82 -17.77
C LEU A 126 36.00 5.77 -18.83
N LYS A 127 36.77 5.67 -19.92
CA LYS A 127 36.61 4.59 -20.93
C LYS A 127 37.02 3.22 -20.39
N GLU A 128 38.09 3.14 -19.60
CA GLU A 128 38.54 1.90 -18.96
C GLU A 128 37.49 1.38 -17.95
N LEU A 129 36.90 2.28 -17.14
CA LEU A 129 35.81 1.96 -16.22
C LEU A 129 34.53 1.54 -16.95
N LEU A 130 34.20 2.16 -18.09
CA LEU A 130 33.05 1.79 -18.91
C LEU A 130 33.21 0.37 -19.47
N GLU A 131 34.37 0.04 -20.06
CA GLU A 131 34.59 -1.32 -20.58
C GLU A 131 34.67 -2.37 -19.45
N ARG A 132 35.22 -2.05 -18.27
CA ARG A 132 35.15 -2.93 -17.08
C ARG A 132 33.70 -3.21 -16.67
N THR A 133 32.92 -2.18 -16.39
CA THR A 133 31.51 -2.34 -15.96
C THR A 133 30.63 -3.03 -17.02
N LYS A 134 30.95 -2.86 -18.31
CA LYS A 134 30.34 -3.61 -19.42
C LYS A 134 30.71 -5.10 -19.40
N THR A 135 31.97 -5.47 -19.15
CA THR A 135 32.35 -6.89 -18.97
C THR A 135 31.73 -7.50 -17.71
N GLU A 136 31.66 -6.75 -16.61
CA GLU A 136 30.98 -7.16 -15.38
C GLU A 136 29.47 -7.40 -15.63
N MET A 137 28.78 -6.47 -16.32
CA MET A 137 27.38 -6.61 -16.70
C MET A 137 27.12 -7.86 -17.56
N ILE A 138 28.00 -8.18 -18.52
CA ILE A 138 27.89 -9.40 -19.33
C ILE A 138 28.05 -10.66 -18.46
N SER A 139 28.99 -10.65 -17.50
CA SER A 139 29.21 -11.76 -16.56
C SER A 139 28.03 -11.95 -15.58
N LEU A 140 27.39 -10.86 -15.15
CA LEU A 140 26.20 -10.91 -14.31
C LEU A 140 24.98 -11.38 -15.10
N GLN A 141 24.85 -10.98 -16.37
CA GLN A 141 23.77 -11.44 -17.25
C GLN A 141 23.85 -12.96 -17.48
N SER A 142 25.03 -13.50 -17.78
CA SER A 142 25.19 -14.95 -17.96
C SER A 142 24.90 -15.74 -16.67
N ARG A 143 25.22 -15.18 -15.50
CA ARG A 143 24.85 -15.76 -14.19
C ARG A 143 23.33 -15.69 -13.92
N ILE A 144 22.66 -14.62 -14.33
CA ILE A 144 21.20 -14.49 -14.24
C ILE A 144 20.52 -15.53 -15.15
N ASP A 145 21.03 -15.75 -16.35
CA ASP A 145 20.46 -16.73 -17.28
C ASP A 145 20.70 -18.19 -16.86
N ALA A 146 21.84 -18.48 -16.22
CA ALA A 146 22.06 -19.76 -15.54
C ALA A 146 21.03 -20.01 -14.40
N LEU A 147 20.82 -19.01 -13.52
CA LEU A 147 19.83 -19.09 -12.43
C LEU A 147 18.39 -19.21 -12.95
N ARG A 148 18.08 -18.63 -14.12
CA ARG A 148 16.78 -18.82 -14.81
C ARG A 148 16.61 -20.27 -15.29
N ALA A 149 17.64 -20.86 -15.89
CA ALA A 149 17.61 -22.26 -16.32
C ALA A 149 17.44 -23.21 -15.11
N GLU A 150 18.18 -23.00 -14.02
CA GLU A 150 18.02 -23.77 -12.77
C GLU A 150 16.59 -23.66 -12.21
N ARG A 151 16.02 -22.44 -12.15
CA ARG A 151 14.63 -22.20 -11.74
C ARG A 151 13.65 -22.98 -12.60
N ASP A 152 13.83 -22.97 -13.92
CA ASP A 152 12.89 -23.61 -14.86
C ASP A 152 12.99 -25.14 -14.82
N GLU A 153 14.19 -25.70 -14.58
CA GLU A 153 14.35 -27.10 -14.20
C GLU A 153 13.61 -27.45 -12.91
N TRP A 154 13.74 -26.64 -11.85
CA TRP A 154 13.05 -26.87 -10.57
C TRP A 154 11.52 -26.75 -10.72
N HIS A 155 11.04 -25.80 -11.52
CA HIS A 155 9.62 -25.67 -11.82
C HIS A 155 9.08 -26.90 -12.55
N ASN A 156 9.78 -27.39 -13.58
CA ASN A 156 9.39 -28.60 -14.32
C ASN A 156 9.43 -29.87 -13.44
N LYS A 157 10.39 -29.97 -12.51
CA LYS A 157 10.43 -31.06 -11.50
C LYS A 157 9.24 -30.96 -10.54
N PHE A 158 8.87 -29.76 -10.10
CA PHE A 158 7.73 -29.55 -9.19
C PHE A 158 6.38 -29.80 -9.87
N THR A 159 6.18 -29.35 -11.11
CA THR A 159 4.93 -29.62 -11.85
C THR A 159 4.79 -31.11 -12.18
N GLY A 160 5.88 -31.79 -12.54
CA GLY A 160 5.90 -33.24 -12.72
C GLY A 160 5.53 -34.02 -11.45
N LEU A 161 6.06 -33.62 -10.29
CA LEU A 161 5.67 -34.19 -9.00
C LEU A 161 4.21 -33.89 -8.65
N SER A 162 3.72 -32.68 -8.94
CA SER A 162 2.33 -32.29 -8.70
C SER A 162 1.34 -33.18 -9.48
N VAL A 163 1.62 -33.43 -10.77
CA VAL A 163 0.85 -34.38 -11.60
C VAL A 163 0.87 -35.78 -11.00
N GLN A 164 2.05 -36.30 -10.63
CA GLN A 164 2.15 -37.62 -9.99
C GLN A 164 1.36 -37.71 -8.67
N THR A 165 1.30 -36.63 -7.87
CA THR A 165 0.47 -36.62 -6.66
C THR A 165 -1.03 -36.57 -6.95
N ALA A 166 -1.45 -35.97 -8.06
CA ALA A 166 -2.84 -35.99 -8.51
C ALA A 166 -3.22 -37.40 -9.02
N ASP A 167 -2.39 -38.01 -9.89
CA ASP A 167 -2.59 -39.37 -10.39
C ASP A 167 -2.73 -40.39 -9.24
N LEU A 168 -1.89 -40.26 -8.20
CA LEU A 168 -1.96 -41.10 -7.00
C LEU A 168 -3.19 -40.83 -6.13
N ALA A 169 -3.67 -39.57 -6.07
CA ALA A 169 -4.89 -39.22 -5.33
C ALA A 169 -6.15 -39.78 -6.03
N ASP A 170 -6.23 -39.68 -7.36
CA ASP A 170 -7.32 -40.25 -8.16
C ASP A 170 -7.29 -41.78 -8.13
N ALA A 171 -6.11 -42.40 -8.21
CA ALA A 171 -5.95 -43.84 -8.01
C ALA A 171 -6.41 -44.30 -6.61
N LYS A 172 -6.09 -43.54 -5.56
CA LYS A 172 -6.59 -43.79 -4.20
C LYS A 172 -8.10 -43.66 -4.11
N ALA A 173 -8.69 -42.58 -4.64
CA ALA A 173 -10.13 -42.37 -4.65
C ALA A 173 -10.87 -43.49 -5.40
N GLY A 174 -10.33 -43.96 -6.54
CA GLY A 174 -10.86 -45.09 -7.30
C GLY A 174 -10.76 -46.44 -6.57
N LEU A 175 -9.82 -46.61 -5.64
CA LEU A 175 -9.74 -47.77 -4.75
C LEU A 175 -10.71 -47.65 -3.56
N GLU A 176 -10.86 -46.45 -2.98
CA GLU A 176 -11.81 -46.20 -1.90
C GLU A 176 -13.27 -46.35 -2.35
N ALA A 177 -13.59 -45.93 -3.59
CA ALA A 177 -14.89 -46.17 -4.22
C ALA A 177 -15.18 -47.67 -4.36
N LYS A 178 -14.27 -48.45 -4.99
CA LYS A 178 -14.40 -49.91 -5.13
C LYS A 178 -14.52 -50.64 -3.79
N LEU A 179 -13.83 -50.14 -2.76
CA LEU A 179 -13.96 -50.66 -1.39
C LEU A 179 -15.36 -50.35 -0.82
N GLY A 180 -15.91 -49.17 -1.08
CA GLY A 180 -17.30 -48.81 -0.79
C GLY A 180 -18.30 -49.75 -1.46
N ASP A 181 -18.22 -49.90 -2.78
CA ASP A 181 -19.08 -50.80 -3.58
C ASP A 181 -19.04 -52.24 -3.03
N SER A 182 -17.84 -52.73 -2.69
CA SER A 182 -17.65 -54.08 -2.13
C SER A 182 -18.28 -54.25 -0.75
N LYS A 183 -18.28 -53.20 0.10
CA LYS A 183 -18.95 -53.21 1.40
C LYS A 183 -20.46 -53.18 1.24
N GLU A 184 -20.99 -52.33 0.36
CA GLU A 184 -22.43 -52.26 0.11
C GLU A 184 -22.98 -53.59 -0.45
N ALA A 185 -22.20 -54.28 -1.31
CA ALA A 185 -22.53 -55.63 -1.77
C ALA A 185 -22.54 -56.68 -0.65
N VAL A 186 -21.58 -56.62 0.28
CA VAL A 186 -21.53 -57.49 1.48
C VAL A 186 -22.68 -57.19 2.45
N GLU A 187 -23.02 -55.92 2.65
CA GLU A 187 -24.13 -55.50 3.52
C GLU A 187 -25.49 -55.91 2.93
N LYS A 188 -25.69 -55.75 1.61
CA LYS A 188 -26.88 -56.24 0.90
C LYS A 188 -27.03 -57.75 1.04
N THR A 189 -26.02 -58.53 0.64
CA THR A 189 -26.07 -60.00 0.72
C THR A 189 -26.22 -60.52 2.16
N LEU A 190 -25.63 -59.84 3.16
CA LEU A 190 -25.87 -60.14 4.58
C LEU A 190 -27.33 -59.84 4.99
N SER A 191 -27.90 -58.71 4.55
CA SER A 191 -29.29 -58.35 4.84
C SER A 191 -30.29 -59.32 4.19
N GLU A 192 -30.00 -59.77 2.96
CA GLU A 192 -30.77 -60.80 2.24
C GLU A 192 -30.73 -62.13 3.00
N LEU A 193 -29.55 -62.62 3.38
CA LEU A 193 -29.37 -63.85 4.17
C LEU A 193 -30.06 -63.77 5.55
N LEU A 194 -30.05 -62.61 6.20
CA LEU A 194 -30.79 -62.40 7.45
C LEU A 194 -32.30 -62.41 7.23
N SER A 195 -32.79 -61.83 6.12
CA SER A 195 -34.21 -61.87 5.74
C SER A 195 -34.67 -63.29 5.41
N GLU A 196 -33.90 -64.06 4.62
CA GLU A 196 -34.18 -65.47 4.36
C GLU A 196 -34.22 -66.28 5.65
N ARG A 197 -33.22 -66.09 6.53
CA ARG A 197 -33.15 -66.81 7.81
C ARG A 197 -34.31 -66.45 8.74
N LYS A 198 -34.87 -65.24 8.63
CA LYS A 198 -36.12 -64.88 9.31
C LYS A 198 -37.32 -65.59 8.66
N ASN A 199 -37.50 -65.47 7.34
CA ASN A 199 -38.61 -66.08 6.62
C ASN A 199 -38.69 -67.60 6.87
N ARG A 200 -37.55 -68.31 6.77
CA ARG A 200 -37.46 -69.75 7.08
C ARG A 200 -37.84 -70.10 8.54
N ARG A 201 -37.66 -69.19 9.51
CA ARG A 201 -38.14 -69.37 10.90
C ARG A 201 -39.65 -69.12 11.00
N ASP A 202 -40.12 -68.04 10.40
CA ASP A 202 -41.53 -67.66 10.40
C ASP A 202 -42.39 -68.73 9.69
N ASP A 203 -41.87 -69.34 8.61
CA ASP A 203 -42.52 -70.45 7.91
C ASP A 203 -42.45 -71.77 8.68
N ALA A 204 -41.34 -72.07 9.36
CA ALA A 204 -41.26 -73.22 10.27
C ALA A 204 -42.22 -73.11 11.46
N ALA A 205 -42.48 -71.89 11.96
CA ALA A 205 -43.51 -71.64 12.97
C ALA A 205 -44.92 -71.90 12.41
N LYS A 206 -45.26 -71.35 11.24
CA LYS A 206 -46.55 -71.62 10.57
C LYS A 206 -46.79 -73.11 10.34
N MET A 207 -45.78 -73.85 9.88
CA MET A 207 -45.87 -75.31 9.69
C MET A 207 -46.18 -76.04 11.00
N LYS A 208 -45.52 -75.67 12.10
CA LYS A 208 -45.78 -76.24 13.43
C LYS A 208 -47.19 -75.94 13.94
N ASP A 209 -47.69 -74.73 13.73
CA ASP A 209 -49.05 -74.35 14.13
C ASP A 209 -50.11 -75.07 13.29
N LEU A 210 -49.88 -75.24 11.98
CA LEU A 210 -50.72 -76.06 11.09
C LEU A 210 -50.71 -77.54 11.49
N GLU A 211 -49.56 -78.11 11.85
CA GLU A 211 -49.50 -79.47 12.43
C GLU A 211 -50.32 -79.58 13.73
N GLY A 212 -50.31 -78.53 14.57
CA GLY A 212 -51.14 -78.46 15.77
C GLY A 212 -52.63 -78.46 15.45
N GLN A 213 -53.06 -77.67 14.47
CA GLN A 213 -54.44 -77.64 13.99
C GLN A 213 -54.88 -78.97 13.38
N VAL A 214 -54.03 -79.62 12.58
CA VAL A 214 -54.29 -80.96 12.02
C VAL A 214 -54.44 -82.00 13.14
N LYS A 215 -53.61 -81.95 14.19
CA LYS A 215 -53.72 -82.86 15.35
C LYS A 215 -55.02 -82.64 16.13
N ASP A 216 -55.42 -81.40 16.38
CA ASP A 216 -56.70 -81.08 17.05
C ASP A 216 -57.92 -81.50 16.20
N LEU A 217 -57.93 -81.19 14.90
CA LEU A 217 -58.98 -81.65 13.98
C LEU A 217 -59.08 -83.18 13.90
N THR A 218 -57.93 -83.88 13.93
CA THR A 218 -57.91 -85.36 13.97
C THR A 218 -58.51 -85.88 15.28
N GLY A 219 -58.11 -85.32 16.42
CA GLY A 219 -58.67 -85.68 17.73
C GLY A 219 -60.17 -85.43 17.85
N ARG A 220 -60.67 -84.31 17.30
CA ARG A 220 -62.12 -84.02 17.21
C ARG A 220 -62.85 -85.02 16.32
N LEU A 221 -62.26 -85.40 15.19
CA LEU A 221 -62.83 -86.41 14.27
C LEU A 221 -62.91 -87.79 14.95
N ASP A 222 -61.89 -88.20 15.68
CA ASP A 222 -61.88 -89.49 16.39
C ASP A 222 -62.82 -89.50 17.60
N ALA A 223 -62.95 -88.39 18.32
CA ALA A 223 -63.98 -88.22 19.34
C ALA A 223 -65.41 -88.29 18.75
N ALA A 224 -65.63 -87.69 17.57
CA ALA A 224 -66.92 -87.77 16.87
C ALA A 224 -67.23 -89.20 16.40
N LYS A 225 -66.24 -89.96 15.92
CA LYS A 225 -66.39 -91.40 15.63
C LYS A 225 -66.78 -92.18 16.89
N ALA A 226 -66.07 -91.97 18.00
CA ALA A 226 -66.34 -92.67 19.26
C ALA A 226 -67.76 -92.42 19.78
N ASN A 227 -68.24 -91.18 19.72
CA ASN A 227 -69.64 -90.85 20.05
C ASN A 227 -70.62 -91.57 19.11
N TRP A 228 -70.37 -91.55 17.80
CA TRP A 228 -71.22 -92.19 16.78
C TRP A 228 -71.23 -93.72 16.85
N ASP A 229 -70.13 -94.35 17.30
CA ASP A 229 -70.08 -95.78 17.62
C ASP A 229 -70.85 -96.08 18.93
N ALA A 230 -70.73 -95.23 19.95
CA ALA A 230 -71.47 -95.38 21.21
C ALA A 230 -73.00 -95.23 21.01
N GLU A 231 -73.44 -94.22 20.25
CA GLU A 231 -74.84 -94.08 19.82
C GLU A 231 -75.32 -95.34 19.10
N ARG A 232 -74.54 -95.89 18.15
CA ARG A 232 -74.88 -97.16 17.48
C ARG A 232 -74.93 -98.37 18.41
N THR A 233 -74.23 -98.38 19.55
CA THR A 233 -74.44 -99.42 20.58
C THR A 233 -75.73 -99.23 21.36
N GLN A 234 -76.05 -98.00 21.76
CA GLN A 234 -77.32 -97.69 22.46
C GLN A 234 -78.55 -98.01 21.60
N TRP A 235 -78.51 -97.67 20.31
CA TRP A 235 -79.58 -98.03 19.36
C TRP A 235 -79.76 -99.55 19.20
N ARG A 236 -78.68 -100.34 19.26
CA ARG A 236 -78.77 -101.81 19.25
C ARG A 236 -79.41 -102.34 20.53
N GLU A 237 -79.00 -101.87 21.70
CA GLU A 237 -79.59 -102.31 22.96
C GLU A 237 -81.09 -101.94 23.07
N LEU A 238 -81.48 -100.76 22.61
CA LEU A 238 -82.90 -100.35 22.55
C LEU A 238 -83.69 -101.26 21.62
N TRP A 239 -83.17 -101.51 20.42
CA TRP A 239 -83.82 -102.39 19.44
C TRP A 239 -83.94 -103.84 19.91
N ASP A 240 -82.93 -104.38 20.59
CA ASP A 240 -82.97 -105.75 21.12
C ASP A 240 -83.93 -105.86 22.34
N ARG A 241 -84.04 -104.81 23.17
CA ARG A 241 -85.09 -104.69 24.20
C ARG A 241 -86.49 -104.69 23.56
N GLU A 242 -86.72 -103.83 22.56
CA GLU A 242 -88.01 -103.75 21.84
C GLU A 242 -88.37 -105.08 21.15
N ARG A 243 -87.40 -105.78 20.54
CA ARG A 243 -87.62 -107.12 19.97
C ARG A 243 -88.03 -108.12 21.05
N SER A 244 -87.37 -108.12 22.22
CA SER A 244 -87.72 -109.04 23.32
C SER A 244 -89.16 -108.83 23.82
N VAL A 245 -89.63 -107.57 23.87
CA VAL A 245 -91.02 -107.22 24.24
C VAL A 245 -91.99 -107.69 23.16
N TRP A 246 -91.65 -107.52 21.88
CA TRP A 246 -92.45 -108.08 20.78
C TRP A 246 -92.57 -109.61 20.84
N GLU A 247 -91.50 -110.30 21.25
CA GLU A 247 -91.50 -111.76 21.40
C GLU A 247 -92.34 -112.24 22.60
N THR A 248 -92.31 -111.56 23.75
CA THR A 248 -93.19 -111.90 24.89
C THR A 248 -94.66 -111.61 24.56
N HIS A 249 -94.99 -110.44 24.00
CA HIS A 249 -96.36 -110.13 23.57
C HIS A 249 -96.88 -111.16 22.54
N ARG A 250 -96.03 -111.65 21.62
CA ARG A 250 -96.40 -112.70 20.67
C ARG A 250 -96.71 -114.04 21.35
N GLN A 251 -95.98 -114.40 22.40
CA GLN A 251 -96.25 -115.60 23.19
C GLN A 251 -97.55 -115.47 24.01
N GLU A 252 -97.79 -114.31 24.62
CA GLU A 252 -99.03 -114.00 25.33
C GLU A 252 -100.27 -114.09 24.41
N PHE A 253 -100.19 -113.59 23.18
CA PHE A 253 -101.26 -113.75 22.18
C PHE A 253 -101.54 -115.21 21.81
N ALA A 254 -100.51 -116.08 21.75
CA ALA A 254 -100.69 -117.50 21.46
C ALA A 254 -101.40 -118.23 22.63
N VAL A 255 -100.97 -117.96 23.87
CA VAL A 255 -101.61 -118.49 25.08
C VAL A 255 -103.05 -117.97 25.20
N TRP A 256 -103.31 -116.71 24.81
CA TRP A 256 -104.65 -116.13 24.77
C TRP A 256 -105.56 -116.82 23.75
N GLU A 257 -105.07 -117.23 22.58
CA GLU A 257 -105.89 -118.01 21.62
C GLU A 257 -106.25 -119.41 22.16
N GLU A 258 -105.31 -120.16 22.74
CA GLU A 258 -105.61 -121.46 23.35
C GLU A 258 -106.61 -121.31 24.51
N ARG A 259 -106.41 -120.27 25.33
CA ARG A 259 -107.34 -119.92 26.40
C ARG A 259 -108.74 -119.61 25.85
N LEU A 260 -108.85 -118.83 24.77
CA LEU A 260 -110.14 -118.54 24.10
C LEU A 260 -110.83 -119.78 23.53
N ARG A 261 -110.08 -120.81 23.11
CA ARG A 261 -110.65 -122.11 22.70
C ARG A 261 -111.23 -122.83 23.92
N SER A 262 -110.43 -122.98 24.99
CA SER A 262 -110.87 -123.63 26.24
C SER A 262 -112.04 -122.90 26.93
N GLU A 263 -112.06 -121.57 26.91
CA GLU A 263 -113.13 -120.75 27.51
C GLU A 263 -114.41 -120.84 26.68
N ARG A 264 -114.35 -121.08 25.36
CA ARG A 264 -115.54 -121.30 24.52
C ARG A 264 -116.17 -122.67 24.77
N GLU A 265 -115.36 -123.71 24.96
CA GLU A 265 -115.85 -125.03 25.38
C GLU A 265 -116.43 -124.98 26.80
N ALA A 266 -115.72 -124.34 27.74
CA ALA A 266 -116.18 -124.13 29.11
C ALA A 266 -117.44 -123.25 29.18
N TRP A 267 -117.66 -122.31 28.26
CA TRP A 267 -118.87 -121.47 28.22
C TRP A 267 -120.14 -122.29 27.92
N THR A 268 -120.06 -123.29 27.03
CA THR A 268 -121.21 -124.18 26.76
C THR A 268 -121.59 -125.05 27.96
N MET A 269 -120.62 -125.40 28.81
CA MET A 269 -120.86 -126.08 30.08
C MET A 269 -121.33 -125.10 31.17
N LYS A 270 -120.74 -123.90 31.26
CA LYS A 270 -121.14 -122.86 32.23
C LYS A 270 -122.53 -122.30 32.01
N MET A 271 -123.06 -122.27 30.78
CA MET A 271 -124.48 -121.95 30.56
C MET A 271 -125.42 -122.95 31.27
N ARG A 272 -124.99 -124.21 31.48
CA ARG A 272 -125.72 -125.22 32.28
C ARG A 272 -125.42 -125.15 33.79
N GLU A 273 -124.49 -124.29 34.23
CA GLU A 273 -124.13 -124.14 35.64
C GLU A 273 -124.51 -122.76 36.21
N GLN A 274 -124.54 -121.70 35.40
CA GLN A 274 -124.90 -120.36 35.87
C GLN A 274 -126.39 -120.18 36.17
N GLU A 275 -127.27 -121.08 35.72
CA GLU A 275 -128.63 -121.20 36.28
C GLU A 275 -128.62 -121.54 37.78
N SER A 276 -127.52 -122.08 38.32
CA SER A 276 -127.40 -122.49 39.74
C SER A 276 -126.67 -121.49 40.66
N LYS A 277 -125.98 -120.48 40.11
CA LYS A 277 -125.04 -119.60 40.88
C LYS A 277 -125.17 -118.13 40.50
N GLY A 278 -126.38 -117.59 40.67
CA GLY A 278 -126.71 -116.16 40.48
C GLY A 278 -126.63 -115.32 41.76
N VAL A 279 -125.95 -115.77 42.81
CA VAL A 279 -125.92 -115.12 44.14
C VAL A 279 -124.48 -115.11 44.68
N GLU A 280 -124.12 -114.01 45.36
CA GLU A 280 -122.85 -113.69 46.08
C GLU A 280 -121.71 -112.96 45.30
N ASN A 281 -121.75 -111.61 45.42
CA ASN A 281 -120.68 -110.67 45.85
C ASN A 281 -119.27 -110.71 45.18
N ALA A 282 -118.58 -109.64 44.71
CA ALA A 282 -118.62 -108.17 44.85
C ALA A 282 -117.95 -107.51 46.11
N ALA A 283 -116.68 -107.04 45.99
CA ALA A 283 -116.13 -105.71 46.43
C ALA A 283 -114.58 -105.66 46.70
N GLY A 284 -113.91 -104.50 46.46
CA GLY A 284 -112.63 -104.06 47.12
C GLY A 284 -111.45 -103.54 46.24
N LEU A 285 -110.88 -102.33 46.51
CA LEU A 285 -109.70 -101.71 45.78
C LEU A 285 -109.02 -100.45 46.46
N ALA A 286 -107.68 -100.24 46.24
CA ALA A 286 -106.83 -98.97 46.08
C ALA A 286 -106.33 -97.99 47.24
N ASN A 287 -105.08 -97.39 47.13
CA ASN A 287 -104.44 -96.10 47.72
C ASN A 287 -102.85 -96.02 47.52
N VAL A 288 -101.90 -95.03 47.79
CA VAL A 288 -101.71 -93.53 48.09
C VAL A 288 -100.19 -93.04 47.90
N LEU A 289 -99.77 -91.73 48.03
CA LEU A 289 -98.41 -91.08 47.68
C LEU A 289 -97.98 -89.71 48.43
N LYS A 290 -96.73 -89.06 48.26
CA LYS A 290 -96.37 -87.55 47.99
C LYS A 290 -95.31 -86.56 48.79
N GLU A 291 -94.73 -85.42 48.16
CA GLU A 291 -94.00 -84.04 48.53
C GLU A 291 -92.40 -83.77 48.81
N SER A 292 -91.58 -82.61 48.93
CA SER A 292 -91.47 -81.03 48.88
C SER A 292 -89.99 -80.28 48.93
N SER A 293 -89.71 -78.89 48.85
CA SER A 293 -88.37 -78.05 48.97
C SER A 293 -88.41 -76.42 49.20
N GLN A 294 -87.48 -75.33 49.21
CA GLN A 294 -86.01 -74.81 48.97
C GLN A 294 -85.64 -73.23 49.36
N TRP A 295 -84.38 -72.57 49.32
CA TRP A 295 -84.00 -71.06 49.64
C TRP A 295 -82.61 -70.27 49.18
N SER A 296 -82.12 -69.03 49.70
CA SER A 296 -81.12 -67.94 49.11
C SER A 296 -80.03 -67.03 49.96
N GLU A 297 -79.44 -65.80 49.52
CA GLU A 297 -78.10 -65.06 49.94
C GLU A 297 -77.81 -63.44 49.69
N LYS A 298 -76.73 -62.68 50.24
CA LYS A 298 -75.85 -61.44 49.71
C LYS A 298 -75.26 -60.19 50.61
N VAL A 299 -74.15 -59.37 50.25
CA VAL A 299 -73.77 -57.82 50.43
C VAL A 299 -72.32 -57.19 50.92
N THR A 300 -71.82 -55.93 50.53
CA THR A 300 -70.51 -55.09 50.87
C THR A 300 -70.57 -53.47 50.69
N GLN A 301 -69.65 -52.39 50.71
CA GLN A 301 -68.16 -51.91 50.79
C GLN A 301 -67.90 -50.27 50.87
N VAL A 302 -66.67 -49.56 51.01
CA VAL A 302 -66.17 -48.10 50.58
C VAL A 302 -64.97 -47.21 51.32
N LEU A 303 -64.26 -46.17 50.67
CA LEU A 303 -63.56 -44.80 51.10
C LEU A 303 -61.96 -44.39 51.13
N LYS A 304 -61.47 -43.06 51.03
CA LYS A 304 -60.00 -42.46 50.99
C LYS A 304 -59.69 -40.85 50.79
N LEU A 305 -58.54 -40.12 51.22
CA LEU A 305 -57.80 -38.84 50.61
C LEU A 305 -56.64 -37.90 51.36
N TYR A 306 -55.89 -36.94 50.65
CA TYR A 306 -55.04 -35.62 50.95
C TYR A 306 -53.53 -35.49 51.55
N ALA A 307 -52.64 -34.39 51.69
CA ALA A 307 -52.09 -33.06 51.06
C ALA A 307 -50.94 -32.26 51.95
N LEU A 308 -50.10 -31.12 51.78
CA LEU A 308 -49.20 -30.32 50.79
C LEU A 308 -48.29 -29.02 51.33
N LYS A 309 -47.18 -28.47 50.66
CA LYS A 309 -46.34 -27.10 50.72
C LYS A 309 -44.93 -26.88 51.50
N GLY A 310 -43.95 -25.85 51.43
CA GLY A 310 -43.27 -24.84 50.47
C GLY A 310 -42.50 -23.46 50.94
N VAL A 311 -41.29 -22.98 50.39
CA VAL A 311 -40.64 -21.55 50.17
C VAL A 311 -39.29 -20.94 50.86
N GLU A 312 -38.42 -20.12 50.14
CA GLU A 312 -36.95 -19.65 50.34
C GLU A 312 -36.56 -18.06 50.12
N LEU A 313 -35.36 -17.37 49.91
CA LEU A 313 -33.86 -17.58 49.59
C LEU A 313 -32.63 -16.54 49.96
N PRO A 314 -32.18 -15.39 49.29
CA PRO A 314 -30.69 -14.98 49.03
C PRO A 314 -30.04 -13.49 49.22
N SER A 315 -28.68 -13.21 49.05
CA SER A 315 -27.90 -11.85 49.16
C SER A 315 -26.37 -11.67 48.67
N VAL A 316 -25.73 -10.44 48.39
CA VAL A 316 -24.29 -10.16 47.82
C VAL A 316 -23.58 -8.70 48.04
N PHE A 317 -22.21 -8.46 47.99
CA PHE A 317 -21.36 -7.12 47.94
C PHE A 317 -19.76 -7.26 47.73
N VAL A 318 -18.69 -6.34 47.64
CA VAL A 318 -18.26 -4.91 47.16
C VAL A 318 -16.68 -4.49 47.38
N SER A 319 -16.04 -3.45 46.68
CA SER A 319 -14.73 -2.60 46.93
C SER A 319 -13.35 -2.78 46.09
N ALA A 320 -12.16 -2.05 45.99
CA ALA A 320 -11.40 -0.76 46.43
C ALA A 320 -10.02 -0.37 45.63
N SER A 321 -9.24 0.77 45.83
CA SER A 321 -7.83 1.18 45.27
C SER A 321 -7.16 2.58 45.70
N PRO A 322 -5.82 2.92 45.55
CA PRO A 322 -5.29 4.34 45.23
C PRO A 322 -3.80 4.68 44.70
N ASP A 323 -3.63 5.84 43.97
CA ASP A 323 -2.57 6.94 43.75
C ASP A 323 -0.99 6.77 43.89
N GLN A 324 0.04 7.69 43.66
CA GLN A 324 0.23 9.15 43.26
C GLN A 324 1.54 9.55 42.43
N LYS A 325 2.40 10.56 42.79
CA LYS A 325 3.31 11.40 41.88
C LYS A 325 4.59 12.13 42.45
N PHE A 326 5.30 12.89 41.56
CA PHE A 326 6.27 14.05 41.73
C PHE A 326 7.81 13.74 41.64
N ILE A 327 8.81 14.64 41.44
CA ILE A 327 9.01 16.14 41.44
C ILE A 327 10.22 16.60 40.53
N GLY A 328 10.69 17.89 40.46
CA GLY A 328 11.93 18.27 39.71
C GLY A 328 12.50 19.75 39.75
N ALA A 329 13.50 20.04 38.89
CA ALA A 329 14.10 21.35 38.45
C ALA A 329 15.20 22.12 39.25
N ARG A 330 16.20 22.70 38.53
CA ARG A 330 17.05 23.89 38.89
C ARG A 330 17.82 24.47 37.67
N LYS A 331 18.20 25.76 37.69
CA LYS A 331 18.97 26.49 36.62
C LYS A 331 19.83 27.63 37.20
N SER A 332 21.09 27.80 36.77
CA SER A 332 21.85 29.07 36.96
C SER A 332 23.15 29.21 36.13
N VAL A 333 23.90 28.14 35.87
CA VAL A 333 25.23 28.18 35.18
C VAL A 333 25.13 28.52 33.66
N THR A 334 23.92 28.58 33.11
CA THR A 334 23.69 28.45 31.66
C THR A 334 24.01 29.67 30.80
N ARG A 335 24.13 30.89 31.34
CA ARG A 335 24.01 32.13 30.53
C ARG A 335 25.24 32.48 29.66
N ALA A 336 26.46 32.30 30.15
CA ALA A 336 27.67 32.58 29.34
C ALA A 336 27.85 31.52 28.23
N LEU A 337 27.68 30.25 28.59
CA LEU A 337 27.64 29.13 27.64
C LEU A 337 26.54 29.34 26.59
N ALA A 338 25.38 29.85 26.97
CA ALA A 338 24.28 30.14 26.04
C ALA A 338 24.58 31.22 25.00
N LEU A 339 25.55 32.13 25.19
CA LEU A 339 25.90 33.13 24.17
C LEU A 339 26.86 32.56 23.11
N GLY A 340 27.87 31.79 23.52
CA GLY A 340 28.72 31.03 22.58
C GLY A 340 27.91 29.98 21.84
N LEU A 341 27.04 29.25 22.56
CA LEU A 341 26.05 28.36 21.95
C LEU A 341 25.07 29.12 21.07
N ALA A 342 24.64 30.35 21.37
CA ALA A 342 23.74 31.11 20.50
C ALA A 342 24.37 31.44 19.14
N GLY A 343 25.67 31.78 19.10
CA GLY A 343 26.39 31.98 17.83
C GLY A 343 26.45 30.70 16.98
N LEU A 344 26.82 29.57 17.60
CA LEU A 344 26.83 28.26 16.93
C LEU A 344 25.41 27.76 16.60
N MET A 345 24.41 28.05 17.43
CA MET A 345 22.99 27.79 17.17
C MET A 345 22.52 28.60 15.96
N LEU A 346 22.87 29.88 15.83
CA LEU A 346 22.46 30.70 14.68
C LEU A 346 23.10 30.21 13.37
N LEU A 347 24.39 29.85 13.38
CA LEU A 347 25.05 29.29 12.21
C LEU A 347 24.53 27.87 11.86
N SER A 348 24.31 27.01 12.86
CA SER A 348 23.73 25.69 12.64
C SER A 348 22.25 25.75 12.24
N VAL A 349 21.47 26.72 12.73
CA VAL A 349 20.10 27.02 12.28
C VAL A 349 20.10 27.55 10.85
N ALA A 350 21.04 28.42 10.45
CA ALA A 350 21.16 28.87 9.06
C ALA A 350 21.54 27.72 8.11
N GLY A 351 22.52 26.89 8.50
CA GLY A 351 22.92 25.69 7.77
C GLY A 351 21.79 24.65 7.68
N TRP A 352 21.09 24.40 8.78
CA TRP A 352 19.90 23.53 8.84
C TRP A 352 18.73 24.10 8.05
N GLN A 353 18.54 25.42 8.02
CA GLN A 353 17.50 26.07 7.22
C GLN A 353 17.80 25.90 5.73
N PHE A 354 19.05 26.09 5.30
CA PHE A 354 19.49 25.83 3.93
C PHE A 354 19.38 24.34 3.53
N TYR A 355 19.82 23.44 4.39
CA TYR A 355 19.65 21.99 4.22
C TYR A 355 18.16 21.62 4.10
N SER A 356 17.32 22.07 5.04
CA SER A 356 15.87 21.82 5.02
C SER A 356 15.20 22.45 3.79
N TYR A 357 15.72 23.57 3.29
CA TYR A 357 15.24 24.17 2.05
C TYR A 357 15.56 23.26 0.85
N ARG A 358 16.80 22.77 0.71
CA ARG A 358 17.14 21.82 -0.37
C ARG A 358 16.40 20.48 -0.25
N ALA A 359 16.23 19.97 0.96
CA ALA A 359 15.56 18.69 1.22
C ALA A 359 14.04 18.74 1.01
N LYS A 360 13.40 19.90 1.15
CA LYS A 360 11.96 20.10 0.86
C LYS A 360 11.66 19.98 -0.64
N ALA A 361 10.46 19.48 -0.94
CA ALA A 361 9.92 19.44 -2.30
C ALA A 361 9.35 20.83 -2.65
N HIS A 362 9.88 21.46 -3.70
CA HIS A 362 9.39 22.76 -4.17
C HIS A 362 8.42 22.55 -5.31
N TYR A 363 7.19 23.02 -5.16
CA TYR A 363 6.17 22.87 -6.20
C TYR A 363 5.30 24.13 -6.36
N LYS A 364 4.89 24.39 -7.60
CA LYS A 364 4.05 25.54 -7.97
C LYS A 364 2.88 25.06 -8.83
N LEU A 365 1.67 25.48 -8.49
CA LEU A 365 0.45 25.10 -9.23
C LEU A 365 0.55 25.62 -10.68
N LEU A 366 0.21 24.74 -11.63
CA LEU A 366 0.14 25.01 -13.06
C LEU A 366 -1.32 25.05 -13.54
N SER A 367 -2.13 24.09 -13.10
CA SER A 367 -3.54 23.96 -13.47
C SER A 367 -4.35 23.26 -12.39
N SER A 368 -5.62 23.61 -12.27
CA SER A 368 -6.64 22.83 -11.55
C SER A 368 -7.81 22.53 -12.49
N VAL A 369 -8.37 21.33 -12.43
CA VAL A 369 -9.48 20.87 -13.28
C VAL A 369 -10.45 20.04 -12.42
N PRO A 370 -11.77 20.27 -12.47
CA PRO A 370 -12.73 19.47 -11.71
C PRO A 370 -12.77 18.02 -12.20
N LEU A 371 -12.90 17.07 -11.27
CA LEU A 371 -13.08 15.64 -11.55
C LEU A 371 -14.52 15.22 -11.24
N ASP A 372 -15.21 14.64 -12.23
CA ASP A 372 -16.45 13.87 -12.02
C ASP A 372 -16.13 12.49 -11.40
N LEU A 373 -15.72 12.51 -10.13
CA LEU A 373 -15.51 11.33 -9.31
C LEU A 373 -16.13 11.56 -7.93
N ALA A 374 -16.83 10.55 -7.41
CA ALA A 374 -17.61 10.69 -6.19
C ALA A 374 -16.75 10.47 -4.95
N ASN A 375 -15.78 9.56 -5.03
CA ASN A 375 -14.86 9.26 -3.93
C ASN A 375 -13.49 8.79 -4.45
N PRO A 376 -12.67 9.69 -5.03
CA PRO A 376 -11.36 9.35 -5.58
C PRO A 376 -10.32 9.05 -4.49
N SER A 377 -9.83 7.81 -4.50
CA SER A 377 -8.98 7.22 -3.46
C SER A 377 -7.52 7.02 -3.87
N GLY A 378 -7.21 7.03 -5.18
CA GLY A 378 -5.86 6.77 -5.67
C GLY A 378 -5.59 7.36 -7.04
N LEU A 379 -4.31 7.62 -7.33
CA LEU A 379 -3.83 8.30 -8.53
C LEU A 379 -2.52 7.67 -9.00
N ALA A 380 -2.39 7.39 -10.29
CA ALA A 380 -1.11 7.06 -10.91
C ALA A 380 -1.00 7.63 -12.33
N VAL A 381 0.18 8.13 -12.71
CA VAL A 381 0.44 8.58 -14.09
C VAL A 381 1.39 7.59 -14.76
N THR A 382 0.96 7.05 -15.89
CA THR A 382 1.74 6.12 -16.72
C THR A 382 1.90 6.69 -18.14
N SER A 383 2.63 5.98 -19.00
CA SER A 383 2.69 6.29 -20.44
C SER A 383 1.37 6.10 -21.18
N GLU A 384 0.42 5.31 -20.65
CA GLU A 384 -0.94 5.18 -21.21
C GLU A 384 -1.84 6.39 -20.89
N GLY A 385 -1.57 7.10 -19.78
CA GLY A 385 -2.39 8.21 -19.32
C GLY A 385 -2.49 8.33 -17.80
N LEU A 386 -3.54 9.01 -17.34
CA LEU A 386 -3.87 9.26 -15.94
C LEU A 386 -4.81 8.18 -15.40
N TRP A 387 -4.30 7.26 -14.59
CA TRP A 387 -5.10 6.30 -13.85
C TRP A 387 -5.65 6.91 -12.57
N VAL A 388 -6.96 6.79 -12.37
CA VAL A 388 -7.64 7.24 -11.15
C VAL A 388 -8.49 6.10 -10.59
N ALA A 389 -8.40 5.91 -9.27
CA ALA A 389 -9.25 5.02 -8.51
C ALA A 389 -10.39 5.80 -7.84
N ASP A 390 -11.63 5.32 -7.98
CA ASP A 390 -12.80 5.76 -7.21
C ASP A 390 -13.30 4.57 -6.39
N TRP A 391 -13.53 4.80 -5.09
CA TRP A 391 -13.90 3.79 -4.10
C TRP A 391 -15.15 2.96 -4.48
N ASN A 392 -16.07 3.54 -5.26
CA ASN A 392 -17.31 2.90 -5.69
C ASN A 392 -17.32 2.53 -7.19
N LYS A 393 -16.66 3.31 -8.05
CA LYS A 393 -16.63 3.09 -9.51
C LYS A 393 -15.47 2.20 -9.99
N GLY A 394 -14.48 1.90 -9.15
CA GLY A 394 -13.30 1.08 -9.52
C GLY A 394 -12.17 1.91 -10.14
N LEU A 395 -11.54 1.41 -11.21
CA LEU A 395 -10.42 2.06 -11.88
C LEU A 395 -10.83 2.67 -13.23
N ALA A 396 -10.41 3.90 -13.50
CA ALA A 396 -10.55 4.56 -14.80
C ALA A 396 -9.21 5.11 -15.30
N LEU A 397 -8.94 4.92 -16.59
CA LEU A 397 -7.89 5.61 -17.34
C LEU A 397 -8.48 6.85 -18.00
N LYS A 398 -7.81 7.99 -17.83
CA LYS A 398 -8.12 9.25 -18.48
C LYS A 398 -6.95 9.73 -19.35
N ASP A 399 -7.23 10.48 -20.42
CA ASP A 399 -6.15 11.17 -21.15
C ASP A 399 -5.52 12.24 -20.26
N ILE A 400 -4.23 12.48 -20.44
CA ILE A 400 -3.46 13.56 -19.82
C ILE A 400 -3.75 14.92 -20.48
N LYS A 401 -4.31 14.93 -21.71
CA LYS A 401 -4.62 16.16 -22.47
C LYS A 401 -5.95 16.80 -22.09
N ASP A 402 -7.05 16.03 -22.13
CA ASP A 402 -8.42 16.54 -21.95
C ASP A 402 -9.16 15.93 -20.74
N TYR A 403 -8.55 14.94 -20.06
CA TYR A 403 -9.11 14.20 -18.93
C TYR A 403 -10.42 13.43 -19.24
N SER A 404 -10.71 13.21 -20.52
CA SER A 404 -11.75 12.28 -20.99
C SER A 404 -11.43 10.85 -20.54
N THR A 405 -12.46 10.04 -20.28
CA THR A 405 -12.29 8.65 -19.81
C THR A 405 -12.04 7.73 -21.00
N LEU A 406 -10.82 7.23 -21.15
CA LEU A 406 -10.37 6.35 -22.24
C LEU A 406 -10.74 4.88 -21.99
N ARG A 407 -10.71 4.44 -20.73
CA ARG A 407 -11.01 3.05 -20.32
C ARG A 407 -11.56 3.06 -18.89
N VAL A 408 -12.51 2.18 -18.59
CA VAL A 408 -12.85 1.79 -17.22
C VAL A 408 -12.50 0.31 -17.11
N LEU A 409 -11.75 -0.09 -16.08
CA LEU A 409 -11.43 -1.51 -15.86
C LEU A 409 -12.54 -2.16 -15.03
N PRO A 410 -13.00 -3.36 -15.42
CA PRO A 410 -13.95 -4.11 -14.61
C PRO A 410 -13.32 -4.51 -13.27
N ALA A 411 -14.16 -4.71 -12.26
CA ALA A 411 -13.72 -5.28 -11.00
C ALA A 411 -13.32 -6.77 -11.19
N PRO A 412 -12.18 -7.22 -10.65
CA PRO A 412 -11.58 -8.50 -11.04
C PRO A 412 -12.46 -9.68 -10.63
N ALA A 413 -12.60 -10.64 -11.54
CA ALA A 413 -13.42 -11.85 -11.39
C ALA A 413 -14.90 -11.59 -10.99
N GLY A 414 -15.47 -10.41 -11.33
CA GLY A 414 -16.84 -10.04 -10.97
C GLY A 414 -17.04 -9.72 -9.48
N THR A 415 -15.98 -9.77 -8.67
CA THR A 415 -16.02 -9.39 -7.25
C THR A 415 -15.88 -7.88 -7.09
N PRO A 416 -16.64 -7.21 -6.20
CA PRO A 416 -16.62 -5.75 -6.09
C PRO A 416 -15.26 -5.25 -5.57
N LEU A 417 -14.57 -4.46 -6.40
CA LEU A 417 -13.29 -3.82 -6.07
C LEU A 417 -13.55 -2.53 -5.28
N ARG A 418 -12.94 -2.39 -4.10
CA ARG A 418 -12.88 -1.11 -3.39
C ARG A 418 -11.43 -0.64 -3.34
N PRO A 419 -10.95 0.13 -4.33
CA PRO A 419 -9.55 0.53 -4.37
C PRO A 419 -9.30 1.57 -3.27
N GLY A 420 -8.52 1.21 -2.25
CA GLY A 420 -8.09 2.12 -1.18
C GLY A 420 -6.79 2.87 -1.50
N ALA A 421 -5.96 2.30 -2.37
CA ALA A 421 -4.73 2.87 -2.90
C ALA A 421 -4.43 2.28 -4.28
N LEU A 422 -3.61 3.00 -5.06
CA LEU A 422 -3.23 2.67 -6.44
C LEU A 422 -1.77 3.05 -6.67
N THR A 423 -0.98 2.17 -7.26
CA THR A 423 0.38 2.49 -7.73
C THR A 423 0.68 1.78 -9.05
N ALA A 424 1.42 2.43 -9.94
CA ALA A 424 1.87 1.80 -11.19
C ALA A 424 3.06 0.86 -10.93
N SER A 425 3.19 -0.18 -11.76
CA SER A 425 4.26 -1.17 -11.71
C SER A 425 4.60 -1.67 -13.12
N ASP A 426 5.70 -2.40 -13.25
CA ASP A 426 6.08 -2.97 -14.53
C ASP A 426 5.03 -4.00 -15.00
N GLY A 427 4.41 -3.71 -16.15
CA GLY A 427 3.35 -4.52 -16.75
C GLY A 427 1.95 -4.39 -16.15
N GLY A 428 1.71 -3.52 -15.15
CA GLY A 428 0.38 -3.40 -14.56
C GLY A 428 0.23 -2.40 -13.41
N LEU A 429 -0.91 -2.45 -12.74
CA LEU A 429 -1.27 -1.59 -11.61
C LEU A 429 -1.40 -2.45 -10.34
N TRP A 430 -0.77 -2.06 -9.25
CA TRP A 430 -1.08 -2.61 -7.92
C TRP A 430 -2.19 -1.76 -7.28
N THR A 431 -3.32 -2.40 -6.98
CA THR A 431 -4.41 -1.82 -6.19
C THR A 431 -4.48 -2.45 -4.81
N LEU A 432 -4.83 -1.63 -3.81
CA LEU A 432 -5.26 -2.12 -2.50
C LEU A 432 -6.78 -2.35 -2.54
N ASP A 433 -7.21 -3.61 -2.59
CA ASP A 433 -8.62 -3.99 -2.60
C ASP A 433 -9.16 -4.12 -1.16
N MET A 434 -9.77 -3.04 -0.68
CA MET A 434 -10.35 -2.93 0.66
C MET A 434 -11.62 -3.77 0.85
N ALA A 435 -12.19 -4.34 -0.22
CA ALA A 435 -13.32 -5.27 -0.09
C ALA A 435 -12.86 -6.68 0.31
N GLN A 436 -11.59 -7.02 0.06
CA GLN A 436 -11.04 -8.37 0.25
C GLN A 436 -9.75 -8.40 1.09
N LEU A 437 -9.29 -7.25 1.59
CA LEU A 437 -8.04 -7.10 2.36
C LEU A 437 -6.84 -7.76 1.65
N ARG A 438 -6.65 -7.35 0.40
CA ARG A 438 -5.56 -7.83 -0.47
C ARG A 438 -4.96 -6.70 -1.30
N TYR A 439 -3.70 -6.85 -1.66
CA TYR A 439 -3.11 -6.16 -2.80
C TYR A 439 -3.34 -7.02 -4.05
N ALA A 440 -3.79 -6.39 -5.13
CA ALA A 440 -4.14 -7.03 -6.39
C ALA A 440 -3.34 -6.38 -7.53
N ARG A 441 -2.63 -7.18 -8.31
CA ARG A 441 -1.92 -6.73 -9.51
C ARG A 441 -2.82 -6.93 -10.71
N GLN A 442 -3.27 -5.83 -11.30
CA GLN A 442 -4.18 -5.81 -12.43
C GLN A 442 -3.43 -5.41 -13.71
N ASN A 443 -3.66 -6.14 -14.80
CA ASN A 443 -3.17 -5.77 -16.12
C ASN A 443 -3.84 -4.46 -16.58
N SER A 444 -3.04 -3.49 -17.08
CA SER A 444 -3.55 -2.17 -17.49
C SER A 444 -4.55 -2.24 -18.66
N LYS A 445 -4.45 -3.29 -19.50
CA LYS A 445 -5.21 -3.42 -20.75
C LYS A 445 -6.67 -3.85 -20.53
N ASP A 446 -6.88 -4.84 -19.67
CA ASP A 446 -8.18 -5.54 -19.51
C ASP A 446 -8.65 -5.62 -18.04
N GLY A 447 -7.81 -5.25 -17.06
CA GLY A 447 -8.12 -5.32 -15.64
C GLY A 447 -8.03 -6.73 -15.04
N SER A 448 -7.58 -7.71 -15.82
CA SER A 448 -7.38 -9.10 -15.38
C SER A 448 -6.42 -9.15 -14.19
N LEU A 449 -6.71 -10.05 -13.26
CA LEU A 449 -5.94 -10.25 -12.04
C LEU A 449 -4.74 -11.15 -12.35
N ALA A 450 -3.55 -10.56 -12.43
CA ALA A 450 -2.31 -11.29 -12.65
C ALA A 450 -1.75 -11.89 -11.35
N GLU A 451 -1.96 -11.20 -10.22
CA GLU A 451 -1.34 -11.53 -8.93
C GLU A 451 -2.25 -11.03 -7.79
N ALA A 452 -2.30 -11.73 -6.65
CA ALA A 452 -3.07 -11.29 -5.49
C ALA A 452 -2.44 -11.77 -4.17
N VAL A 453 -2.36 -10.87 -3.20
CA VAL A 453 -1.61 -11.05 -1.95
C VAL A 453 -2.40 -10.49 -0.78
N LYS A 454 -2.51 -11.23 0.34
CA LYS A 454 -3.21 -10.73 1.54
C LYS A 454 -2.48 -9.52 2.13
N THR A 455 -3.23 -8.54 2.65
CA THR A 455 -2.66 -7.40 3.38
C THR A 455 -2.00 -7.88 4.68
N PRO A 456 -0.96 -7.20 5.18
CA PRO A 456 -0.21 -7.67 6.35
C PRO A 456 -0.93 -7.41 7.67
N GLY A 457 -1.97 -6.57 7.65
CA GLY A 457 -2.83 -6.26 8.78
C GLY A 457 -4.25 -5.87 8.33
N PRO A 458 -5.15 -5.59 9.30
CA PRO A 458 -6.57 -5.29 9.07
C PRO A 458 -6.89 -3.83 8.70
N ALA A 459 -5.93 -2.90 8.73
CA ALA A 459 -6.13 -1.49 8.38
C ALA A 459 -5.07 -0.98 7.37
N PRO A 460 -4.92 -1.63 6.20
CA PRO A 460 -4.03 -1.17 5.14
C PRO A 460 -4.49 0.19 4.57
N GLN A 461 -3.55 1.07 4.25
CA GLN A 461 -3.82 2.44 3.77
C GLN A 461 -2.96 2.90 2.58
N GLY A 462 -2.01 2.09 2.10
CA GLY A 462 -1.16 2.48 0.97
C GLY A 462 -0.51 1.29 0.27
N ALA A 463 -0.17 1.53 -1.00
CA ALA A 463 0.63 0.67 -1.86
C ALA A 463 1.69 1.55 -2.58
N ALA A 464 2.93 1.11 -2.67
CA ALA A 464 3.95 1.72 -3.52
C ALA A 464 4.86 0.63 -4.14
N TRP A 465 5.33 0.84 -5.37
CA TRP A 465 6.24 -0.06 -6.08
C TRP A 465 7.61 0.60 -6.27
N ASP A 466 8.69 -0.01 -5.79
CA ASP A 466 10.06 0.55 -5.92
C ASP A 466 10.78 0.20 -7.23
N GLY A 467 10.15 -0.64 -8.07
CA GLY A 467 10.74 -1.27 -9.26
C GLY A 467 10.94 -2.79 -9.11
N TYR A 468 11.03 -3.30 -7.89
CA TYR A 468 11.36 -4.70 -7.59
C TYR A 468 10.46 -5.35 -6.53
N SER A 469 9.79 -4.56 -5.70
CA SER A 469 9.04 -5.02 -4.54
C SER A 469 7.83 -4.14 -4.27
N LEU A 470 6.76 -4.78 -3.81
CA LEU A 470 5.58 -4.09 -3.30
C LEU A 470 5.82 -3.65 -1.86
N TRP A 471 5.48 -2.40 -1.57
CA TRP A 471 5.52 -1.79 -0.25
C TRP A 471 4.10 -1.46 0.22
N ALA A 472 3.77 -1.86 1.44
CA ALA A 472 2.43 -1.79 2.02
C ALA A 472 2.49 -1.12 3.40
N PHE A 473 1.58 -0.20 3.69
CA PHE A 473 1.48 0.42 5.01
C PHE A 473 0.15 0.06 5.66
N ASP A 474 0.20 -0.42 6.90
CA ASP A 474 -0.96 -0.73 7.74
C ASP A 474 -0.99 0.17 8.98
N ALA A 475 -2.12 0.84 9.19
CA ALA A 475 -2.29 1.84 10.25
C ALA A 475 -2.71 1.26 11.61
N SER A 476 -2.99 -0.05 11.69
CA SER A 476 -3.28 -0.72 12.97
C SER A 476 -2.00 -1.16 13.69
N SER A 477 -1.02 -1.62 12.90
CA SER A 477 0.35 -1.90 13.31
C SER A 477 1.23 -0.65 13.34
N GLY A 478 0.96 0.32 12.46
CA GLY A 478 1.83 1.48 12.23
C GLY A 478 3.11 1.16 11.45
N LEU A 479 3.15 0.00 10.79
CA LEU A 479 4.33 -0.52 10.10
C LEU A 479 4.22 -0.43 8.58
N LEU A 480 5.38 -0.22 7.96
CA LEU A 480 5.62 -0.39 6.54
C LEU A 480 6.20 -1.78 6.29
N TYR A 481 5.58 -2.55 5.41
CA TYR A 481 5.94 -3.91 5.06
C TYR A 481 6.53 -3.93 3.64
N LYS A 482 7.66 -4.61 3.45
CA LYS A 482 8.23 -4.93 2.13
C LYS A 482 7.89 -6.37 1.78
N TYR A 483 7.23 -6.60 0.65
CA TYR A 483 7.04 -7.94 0.08
C TYR A 483 8.30 -8.43 -0.66
N GLY A 484 8.48 -9.74 -0.75
CA GLY A 484 9.61 -10.35 -1.46
C GLY A 484 9.53 -10.22 -2.99
N LEU A 485 10.50 -10.83 -3.69
CA LEU A 485 10.45 -11.03 -5.14
C LEU A 485 9.30 -11.96 -5.57
N ASP A 486 8.90 -12.86 -4.68
CA ASP A 486 7.57 -13.47 -4.68
C ASP A 486 6.74 -12.81 -3.56
N PRO A 487 5.76 -11.96 -3.90
CA PRO A 487 4.82 -11.42 -2.93
C PRO A 487 3.87 -12.45 -2.32
N ALA A 488 3.63 -13.62 -2.94
CA ALA A 488 2.74 -14.64 -2.39
C ALA A 488 3.31 -15.28 -1.10
N SER A 489 4.63 -15.37 -0.99
CA SER A 489 5.36 -15.70 0.25
C SER A 489 5.16 -14.69 1.39
N GLY A 490 4.56 -13.52 1.13
CA GLY A 490 4.20 -12.52 2.13
C GLY A 490 5.25 -11.42 2.34
N ALA A 491 5.14 -10.72 3.47
CA ALA A 491 6.04 -9.63 3.82
C ALA A 491 7.40 -10.18 4.29
N ALA A 492 8.46 -9.83 3.58
CA ALA A 492 9.84 -10.26 3.85
C ALA A 492 10.56 -9.38 4.88
N ALA A 493 10.15 -8.11 5.05
CA ALA A 493 10.71 -7.19 6.03
C ALA A 493 9.69 -6.16 6.52
N THR A 494 9.91 -5.62 7.72
CA THR A 494 9.08 -4.57 8.34
C THR A 494 9.92 -3.39 8.82
N TYR A 495 9.32 -2.20 8.76
CA TYR A 495 9.97 -0.92 9.07
C TYR A 495 8.99 0.03 9.74
N THR A 496 9.51 0.93 10.58
CA THR A 496 8.76 2.06 11.16
C THR A 496 8.97 3.33 10.33
N LEU A 497 7.93 4.16 10.19
CA LEU A 497 8.01 5.47 9.53
C LEU A 497 7.83 6.60 10.54
N ASP A 498 8.92 7.29 10.84
CA ASP A 498 8.95 8.27 11.94
C ASP A 498 7.96 9.43 11.73
N GLY A 499 7.08 9.60 12.73
CA GLY A 499 6.05 10.62 12.73
C GLY A 499 4.83 10.34 11.84
N VAL A 500 4.69 9.15 11.24
CA VAL A 500 3.50 8.72 10.49
C VAL A 500 2.67 7.77 11.35
N LYS A 501 1.35 7.98 11.39
CA LYS A 501 0.38 7.10 12.08
C LYS A 501 -0.77 6.66 11.18
N THR A 502 -1.17 7.54 10.27
CA THR A 502 -2.17 7.26 9.24
C THR A 502 -1.68 7.87 7.94
N LEU A 503 -2.05 7.25 6.84
CA LEU A 503 -1.59 7.52 5.49
C LEU A 503 -2.78 7.86 4.60
N ALA A 504 -2.64 8.88 3.76
CA ALA A 504 -3.58 9.15 2.68
C ALA A 504 -3.09 8.50 1.37
N CYS A 505 -1.78 8.62 1.08
CA CYS A 505 -1.17 8.06 -0.12
C CYS A 505 0.35 7.93 0.07
N MET A 506 0.98 6.97 -0.62
CA MET A 506 2.44 6.87 -0.73
C MET A 506 2.87 6.44 -2.13
N GLN A 507 4.11 6.76 -2.49
CA GLN A 507 4.70 6.45 -3.79
C GLN A 507 6.23 6.39 -3.68
N TRP A 508 6.90 5.52 -4.43
CA TRP A 508 8.34 5.64 -4.66
C TRP A 508 8.64 6.61 -5.80
N PHE A 509 9.54 7.56 -5.57
CA PHE A 509 9.96 8.54 -6.56
C PHE A 509 11.39 9.05 -6.29
N ASP A 510 12.22 9.09 -7.34
CA ASP A 510 13.63 9.52 -7.30
C ASP A 510 14.48 8.81 -6.22
N GLY A 511 14.30 7.49 -6.07
CA GLY A 511 14.99 6.65 -5.09
C GLY A 511 14.51 6.80 -3.65
N GLN A 512 13.39 7.50 -3.42
CA GLN A 512 12.87 7.81 -2.08
C GLN A 512 11.40 7.43 -1.94
N LEU A 513 10.97 7.11 -0.71
CA LEU A 513 9.58 6.87 -0.39
C LEU A 513 8.91 8.21 -0.01
N TRP A 514 7.93 8.62 -0.82
CA TRP A 514 7.12 9.81 -0.59
C TRP A 514 5.81 9.40 0.09
N VAL A 515 5.41 10.16 1.10
CA VAL A 515 4.30 9.85 2.00
C VAL A 515 3.48 11.10 2.27
N LEU A 516 2.17 11.04 2.00
CA LEU A 516 1.20 12.04 2.44
C LEU A 516 0.42 11.47 3.63
N ASP A 517 0.60 12.03 4.83
CA ASP A 517 -0.08 11.53 6.03
C ASP A 517 -1.55 11.97 6.12
N GLY A 518 -2.29 11.37 7.05
CA GLY A 518 -3.68 11.73 7.33
C GLY A 518 -3.90 13.16 7.88
N LYS A 519 -2.82 13.91 8.16
CA LYS A 519 -2.82 15.34 8.55
C LYS A 519 -2.45 16.26 7.40
N ASN A 520 -2.37 15.74 6.16
CA ASN A 520 -2.00 16.49 4.96
C ASN A 520 -0.56 17.06 5.04
N VAL A 521 0.38 16.29 5.59
CA VAL A 521 1.82 16.60 5.63
C VAL A 521 2.57 15.65 4.71
N LEU A 522 3.24 16.21 3.70
CA LEU A 522 4.12 15.49 2.78
C LEU A 522 5.47 15.24 3.45
N ARG A 523 5.91 13.99 3.46
CA ARG A 523 7.23 13.54 3.91
C ARG A 523 7.96 12.81 2.79
N ARG A 524 9.28 12.83 2.86
CA ARG A 524 10.20 12.05 2.02
C ARG A 524 11.13 11.26 2.93
N TYR A 525 11.32 9.99 2.65
CA TYR A 525 12.26 9.11 3.34
C TYR A 525 13.27 8.50 2.38
N ALA A 526 14.53 8.41 2.80
CA ALA A 526 15.55 7.59 2.15
C ALA A 526 15.54 6.19 2.79
N LEU A 527 15.92 5.16 2.01
CA LEU A 527 16.11 3.81 2.53
C LEU A 527 17.61 3.57 2.72
N GLU A 528 18.00 3.42 3.98
CA GLU A 528 19.37 3.15 4.43
C GLU A 528 19.45 1.72 4.99
N GLU A 529 20.65 1.20 5.28
CA GLU A 529 20.88 -0.18 5.75
C GLU A 529 20.04 -0.58 6.99
N LYS A 530 19.61 0.39 7.80
CA LYS A 530 18.90 0.19 9.07
C LYS A 530 17.41 0.55 9.02
N GLY A 531 16.90 1.08 7.89
CA GLY A 531 15.50 1.48 7.75
C GLY A 531 15.32 2.80 7.01
N PHE A 532 14.32 3.59 7.41
CA PHE A 532 13.89 4.80 6.70
C PHE A 532 14.24 6.09 7.44
N ASP A 533 15.23 6.82 6.93
CA ASP A 533 15.62 8.13 7.46
C ASP A 533 14.77 9.25 6.83
N LEU A 534 14.27 10.16 7.67
CA LEU A 534 13.39 11.26 7.27
C LEU A 534 14.19 12.39 6.59
N VAL A 535 14.15 12.43 5.26
CA VAL A 535 14.80 13.46 4.43
C VAL A 535 14.11 14.81 4.59
N SER A 536 12.78 14.86 4.56
CA SER A 536 12.04 16.11 4.80
C SER A 536 10.58 15.89 5.20
N SER A 537 9.99 16.92 5.82
CA SER A 537 8.59 16.99 6.22
C SER A 537 8.07 18.42 5.99
N GLN A 538 6.92 18.56 5.34
CA GLN A 538 6.29 19.86 5.04
C GLN A 538 4.75 19.75 4.93
N PRO A 539 3.98 20.75 5.38
CA PRO A 539 2.53 20.77 5.18
C PRO A 539 2.19 20.88 3.69
N PHE A 540 1.25 20.06 3.21
CA PHE A 540 0.87 19.99 1.81
C PHE A 540 -0.22 21.02 1.46
N GLY A 541 0.18 22.26 1.22
CA GLY A 541 -0.73 23.30 0.71
C GLY A 541 -1.85 23.69 1.70
N LYS A 542 -3.05 23.99 1.17
CA LYS A 542 -4.26 24.31 1.95
C LYS A 542 -5.41 23.32 1.74
N GLY A 543 -5.57 22.80 0.52
CA GLY A 543 -6.53 21.74 0.23
C GLY A 543 -6.04 20.41 0.78
N ARG A 544 -6.95 19.60 1.33
CA ARG A 544 -6.64 18.22 1.72
C ARG A 544 -6.60 17.34 0.48
N ALA A 545 -5.43 16.82 0.15
CA ALA A 545 -5.29 15.84 -0.92
C ALA A 545 -5.74 14.45 -0.43
N SER A 546 -6.42 13.69 -1.28
CA SER A 546 -6.66 12.25 -1.06
C SER A 546 -5.48 11.42 -1.57
N SER A 547 -4.93 11.79 -2.72
CA SER A 547 -3.82 11.09 -3.37
C SER A 547 -2.90 12.04 -4.13
N PHE A 548 -1.66 11.61 -4.37
CA PHE A 548 -0.67 12.32 -5.16
C PHE A 548 0.10 11.38 -6.09
N TRP A 549 0.71 11.93 -7.13
CA TRP A 549 1.68 11.23 -7.98
C TRP A 549 2.77 12.18 -8.48
N ALA A 550 4.02 11.94 -8.08
CA ALA A 550 5.21 12.62 -8.57
C ALA A 550 5.78 11.89 -9.80
N GLY A 551 6.13 12.64 -10.84
CA GLY A 551 6.67 12.06 -12.08
C GLY A 551 7.03 13.12 -13.12
N GLY A 552 8.14 12.94 -13.84
CA GLY A 552 8.50 13.79 -14.99
C GLY A 552 8.61 15.29 -14.68
N GLY A 553 9.14 15.66 -13.50
CA GLY A 553 9.21 17.07 -13.07
C GLY A 553 7.85 17.71 -12.77
N SER A 554 6.79 16.91 -12.63
CA SER A 554 5.45 17.32 -12.18
C SER A 554 5.07 16.60 -10.88
N LEU A 555 4.20 17.23 -10.11
CA LEU A 555 3.45 16.61 -9.01
C LEU A 555 1.96 16.78 -9.31
N TRP A 556 1.23 15.68 -9.35
CA TRP A 556 -0.22 15.66 -9.53
C TRP A 556 -0.89 15.35 -8.19
N THR A 557 -2.01 15.97 -7.87
CA THR A 557 -2.84 15.63 -6.70
C THR A 557 -4.31 15.57 -7.06
N ILE A 558 -5.06 14.77 -6.31
CA ILE A 558 -6.50 14.93 -6.21
C ILE A 558 -6.79 15.56 -4.85
N GLU A 559 -7.38 16.75 -4.86
CA GLU A 559 -7.82 17.47 -3.67
C GLU A 559 -9.33 17.60 -3.65
N LYS A 560 -9.92 17.63 -2.45
CA LYS A 560 -11.33 18.03 -2.35
C LYS A 560 -11.47 19.48 -2.82
N ALA A 561 -12.49 19.76 -3.63
CA ALA A 561 -12.80 21.12 -4.03
C ALA A 561 -13.19 21.98 -2.81
N GLY A 562 -13.13 23.31 -2.96
CA GLY A 562 -13.48 24.24 -1.90
C GLY A 562 -14.88 24.01 -1.32
N GLU A 563 -15.11 24.43 -0.06
CA GLU A 563 -16.33 24.11 0.71
C GLU A 563 -17.65 24.48 0.01
N LEU A 564 -17.62 25.48 -0.88
CA LEU A 564 -18.76 25.95 -1.68
C LEU A 564 -18.97 25.20 -3.01
N ALA A 565 -17.97 24.48 -3.53
CA ALA A 565 -17.98 23.92 -4.89
C ALA A 565 -18.45 22.45 -4.93
N GLY A 566 -18.08 21.65 -3.93
CA GLY A 566 -18.36 20.21 -3.91
C GLY A 566 -17.48 19.40 -4.88
N GLY A 567 -17.42 18.09 -4.67
CA GLY A 567 -16.58 17.19 -5.47
C GLY A 567 -15.07 17.38 -5.25
N TYR A 568 -14.29 17.10 -6.30
CA TYR A 568 -12.83 17.01 -6.27
C TYR A 568 -12.19 17.72 -7.47
N GLU A 569 -10.95 18.17 -7.29
CA GLU A 569 -10.12 18.82 -8.31
C GLU A 569 -8.85 18.00 -8.54
N LEU A 570 -8.52 17.72 -9.80
CA LEU A 570 -7.18 17.31 -10.22
C LEU A 570 -6.31 18.56 -10.33
N LYS A 571 -5.24 18.62 -9.52
CA LYS A 571 -4.25 19.71 -9.57
C LYS A 571 -2.93 19.19 -10.11
N LYS A 572 -2.34 19.97 -11.01
CA LYS A 572 -1.00 19.73 -11.54
C LYS A 572 -0.08 20.85 -11.07
N TYR A 573 1.04 20.46 -10.48
CA TYR A 573 2.12 21.34 -10.06
C TYR A 573 3.38 21.02 -10.86
N SER A 574 4.22 22.03 -11.13
CA SER A 574 5.63 21.75 -11.44
C SER A 574 6.32 21.30 -10.15
N LEU A 575 7.27 20.38 -10.25
CA LEU A 575 8.03 19.83 -9.13
C LEU A 575 9.52 20.05 -9.36
N LYS A 576 10.18 20.75 -8.44
CA LYS A 576 11.63 20.95 -8.41
C LYS A 576 12.22 20.35 -7.14
N LEU A 577 13.21 19.49 -7.34
CA LEU A 577 14.05 18.94 -6.29
C LEU A 577 15.47 19.51 -6.41
N TYR A 578 16.15 19.64 -5.29
CA TYR A 578 17.57 19.95 -5.25
C TYR A 578 18.31 18.69 -4.80
N LYS A 579 19.03 18.07 -5.75
CA LYS A 579 20.05 17.05 -5.45
C LYS A 579 21.29 17.72 -4.88
#